data_AF-A0A9P7C416-F1
#
_entry.id   AF-A0A9P7C416-F1
#
_cell.length_a   1.000
_cell.length_b   1.000
_cell.length_c   1.000
_cell.angle_alpha   90.00
_cell.angle_beta   90.00
_cell.angle_gamma   90.00
#
_symmetry.space_group_name_H-M   'P 1'
#
loop_
_entity.id
_entity.type
_entity.pdbx_description
1 polymer ?
#
loop_
_entity_poly.entity_id
_entity_poly.type
_entity_poly.pdbx_seq_one_letter_code
_entity_poly.pdbx_strand_id
1 'polypeptide(L)'
;MIVGGLVFTVAGSHGTGVAACAIIGLALCGNIAARLIPKVDAGDPNLKINWNPLPESLAVLRMARQQKAVRNAILGVSWFWFVGTVLTSQLPAYAVTNLGGEPTLYIFALALFSVGTGVGSLLCEQLSARTVEIGLVPLGAFGMTAFLLDLRPAASASSST
;
A
#
# COMPACT_ATOMS: atom_id res chain seq x y z
N MET A 1 8.78 2.68 -2.96
CA MET A 1 9.39 2.16 -1.71
C MET A 1 10.91 2.01 -1.82
N ILE A 2 11.42 1.52 -2.95
CA ILE A 2 12.86 1.29 -3.19
C ILE A 2 13.73 2.55 -2.97
N VAL A 3 13.38 3.69 -3.59
CA VAL A 3 14.16 4.95 -3.44
C VAL A 3 14.21 5.41 -1.97
N GLY A 4 13.11 5.27 -1.23
CA GLY A 4 13.06 5.62 0.20
C GLY A 4 13.94 4.71 1.07
N GLY A 5 14.03 3.41 0.74
CA GLY A 5 14.92 2.48 1.44
C GLY A 5 16.40 2.69 1.09
N LEU A 6 16.70 2.99 -0.18
CA LEU A 6 18.08 3.20 -0.65
C LEU A 6 18.68 4.54 -0.20
N VAL A 7 17.88 5.55 0.12
CA VAL A 7 18.41 6.87 0.48
C VAL A 7 19.30 6.80 1.74
N PHE A 8 19.00 5.89 2.66
CA PHE A 8 19.79 5.69 3.88
C PHE A 8 21.08 4.90 3.63
N THR A 9 21.11 4.04 2.61
CA THR A 9 22.31 3.27 2.27
C THR A 9 23.28 4.08 1.41
N VAL A 10 22.76 4.90 0.49
CA VAL A 10 23.57 5.70 -0.45
C VAL A 10 24.14 6.96 0.21
N ALA A 11 23.38 7.62 1.09
CA ALA A 11 23.82 8.88 1.71
C ALA A 11 24.57 8.72 3.04
N GLY A 12 24.72 7.49 3.55
CA GLY A 12 25.51 7.18 4.75
C GLY A 12 25.16 8.06 5.95
N SER A 13 26.14 8.80 6.48
CA SER A 13 25.95 9.71 7.63
C SER A 13 24.98 10.87 7.38
N HIS A 14 24.65 11.18 6.12
CA HIS A 14 23.72 12.24 5.74
C HIS A 14 22.34 11.71 5.33
N GLY A 15 22.06 10.41 5.52
CA GLY A 15 20.81 9.76 5.12
C GLY A 15 19.55 10.49 5.54
N THR A 16 19.48 10.93 6.80
CA THR A 16 18.31 11.66 7.33
C THR A 16 18.11 13.00 6.64
N GLY A 17 19.20 13.73 6.34
CA GLY A 17 19.15 15.03 5.67
C GLY A 17 18.69 14.89 4.21
N VAL A 18 19.24 13.93 3.47
CA VAL A 18 18.85 13.66 2.09
C VAL A 18 17.40 13.18 2.00
N ALA A 19 16.97 12.30 2.92
CA ALA A 19 15.58 11.86 3.00
C ALA A 19 14.62 13.04 3.26
N ALA A 20 14.93 13.91 4.22
CA ALA A 20 14.12 15.08 4.54
C ALA A 20 14.01 16.03 3.34
N CYS A 21 15.14 16.35 2.69
CA CYS A 21 15.16 17.18 1.49
C CYS A 21 14.34 16.57 0.35
N ALA A 22 14.45 15.25 0.12
CA ALA A 22 13.69 14.55 -0.91
C ALA A 22 12.18 14.60 -0.63
N ILE A 23 11.76 14.38 0.61
CA ILE A 23 10.34 14.45 1.02
C ILE A 23 9.80 15.86 0.83
N ILE A 24 10.53 16.89 1.27
CA ILE A 24 10.12 18.29 1.11
C ILE A 24 10.04 18.66 -0.37
N GLY A 25 11.05 18.31 -1.17
CA GLY A 25 11.05 18.54 -2.61
C GLY A 25 9.85 17.89 -3.30
N LEU A 26 9.55 16.62 -2.97
CA LEU A 26 8.39 15.91 -3.51
C LEU A 26 7.07 16.60 -3.11
N ALA A 27 6.95 17.05 -1.86
CA ALA A 27 5.77 17.76 -1.37
C ALA A 27 5.56 19.10 -2.10
N LEU A 28 6.64 19.86 -2.33
CA LEU A 28 6.59 21.12 -3.09
C LEU A 28 6.18 20.87 -4.55
N CYS A 29 6.80 19.90 -5.21
CA CYS A 29 6.44 19.51 -6.58
C CYS A 29 4.97 19.08 -6.67
N GLY A 30 4.50 18.25 -5.74
CA GLY A 30 3.11 17.80 -5.68
C GLY A 30 2.13 18.96 -5.45
N ASN A 31 2.46 19.91 -4.58
CA ASN A 31 1.65 21.10 -4.36
C ASN A 31 1.60 22.02 -5.59
N ILE A 32 2.72 22.18 -6.30
CA ILE A 32 2.75 22.94 -7.57
C ILE A 32 1.88 22.24 -8.62
N ALA A 33 2.03 20.92 -8.77
CA ALA A 33 1.23 20.13 -9.70
C ALA A 33 -0.27 20.21 -9.38
N ALA A 34 -0.65 20.14 -8.09
CA ALA A 34 -2.04 20.28 -7.66
C ALA A 34 -2.64 21.65 -8.00
N ARG A 35 -1.84 22.72 -7.97
CA ARG A 35 -2.27 24.08 -8.35
C ARG A 35 -2.46 24.27 -9.85
N LEU A 36 -1.90 23.39 -10.68
CA LEU A 36 -2.11 23.38 -12.13
C LEU A 36 -3.43 22.72 -12.53
N ILE A 37 -4.12 22.04 -11.60
CA ILE A 37 -5.41 21.42 -11.85
C ILE A 37 -6.46 22.54 -12.06
N PRO A 38 -7.19 22.55 -13.19
CA PRO A 38 -8.24 23.53 -13.43
C PRO A 38 -9.27 23.53 -12.30
N LYS A 39 -9.71 24.71 -11.88
CA LYS A 39 -10.81 24.81 -10.91
C LYS A 39 -12.09 24.27 -11.56
N VAL A 40 -12.63 23.22 -10.96
CA VAL A 40 -13.93 22.65 -11.31
C VAL A 40 -14.96 23.25 -10.37
N ASP A 41 -16.16 23.53 -10.88
CA ASP A 41 -17.27 24.01 -10.05
C ASP A 41 -17.58 23.02 -8.92
N ALA A 42 -17.99 23.56 -7.77
CA ALA A 42 -18.33 22.74 -6.62
C ALA A 42 -19.50 21.82 -6.97
N GLY A 43 -19.33 20.51 -6.78
CA GLY A 43 -20.38 19.51 -7.04
C GLY A 43 -21.65 19.71 -6.19
N ASP A 44 -21.54 20.43 -5.07
CA ASP A 44 -22.67 20.95 -4.29
C ASP A 44 -22.34 22.35 -3.73
N PRO A 45 -22.87 23.44 -4.32
CA PRO A 45 -22.63 24.80 -3.88
C PRO A 45 -23.20 25.14 -2.49
N ASN A 46 -24.13 24.35 -1.97
CA ASN A 46 -24.81 24.60 -0.70
C ASN A 46 -24.33 23.69 0.44
N LEU A 47 -23.25 22.94 0.22
CA LEU A 47 -22.70 22.01 1.21
C LEU A 47 -22.27 22.76 2.48
N LYS A 48 -23.05 22.62 3.54
CA LYS A 48 -22.69 23.16 4.86
C LYS A 48 -21.60 22.29 5.46
N ILE A 49 -20.35 22.75 5.39
CA ILE A 49 -19.21 22.07 6.00
C ILE A 49 -19.41 22.07 7.51
N ASN A 50 -19.70 20.90 8.05
CA ASN A 50 -19.82 20.68 9.47
C ASN A 50 -18.41 20.53 10.04
N TRP A 51 -18.02 21.38 10.98
CA TRP A 51 -16.67 21.38 11.57
C TRP A 51 -16.40 20.15 12.46
N ASN A 52 -17.43 19.36 12.75
CA ASN A 52 -17.29 18.17 13.57
C ASN A 52 -16.89 16.96 12.68
N PRO A 53 -15.64 16.48 12.74
CA PRO A 53 -15.14 15.46 11.83
C PRO A 53 -15.77 14.08 12.06
N LEU A 54 -16.26 13.81 13.27
CA LEU A 54 -16.84 12.52 13.66
C LEU A 54 -18.18 12.22 12.94
N PRO A 55 -19.22 13.08 13.01
CA PRO A 55 -20.47 12.82 12.31
C PRO A 55 -20.29 12.78 10.79
N GLU A 56 -19.40 13.60 10.22
CA GLU A 56 -19.14 13.56 8.78
C GLU A 56 -18.40 12.30 8.35
N SER A 57 -17.42 11.84 9.13
CA SER A 57 -16.76 10.56 8.88
C SER A 57 -17.76 9.39 8.94
N LEU A 58 -18.68 9.42 9.90
CA LEU A 58 -19.74 8.42 10.02
C LEU A 58 -20.74 8.48 8.87
N ALA A 59 -21.12 9.68 8.41
CA ALA A 59 -21.99 9.88 7.25
C ALA A 59 -21.34 9.32 5.98
N VAL A 60 -20.07 9.65 5.73
CA VAL A 60 -19.26 9.12 4.62
C VAL A 60 -19.15 7.60 4.71
N LEU A 61 -18.88 7.05 5.91
CA LEU A 61 -18.81 5.60 6.10
C LEU A 61 -20.15 4.92 5.83
N ARG A 62 -21.27 5.54 6.24
CA ARG A 62 -22.61 5.03 5.97
C ARG A 62 -22.91 5.01 4.47
N MET A 63 -22.55 6.07 3.75
CA MET A 63 -22.67 6.12 2.28
C MET A 63 -21.80 5.06 1.60
N ALA A 64 -20.54 4.94 2.02
CA ALA A 64 -19.62 3.94 1.49
C ALA A 64 -20.12 2.50 1.72
N ARG A 65 -20.80 2.23 2.85
CA ARG A 65 -21.38 0.91 3.14
C ARG A 65 -22.59 0.56 2.26
N GLN A 66 -23.35 1.55 1.78
CA GLN A 66 -24.51 1.30 0.90
C GLN A 66 -24.07 0.83 -0.49
N GLN A 67 -22.93 1.33 -0.98
CA GLN A 67 -22.37 0.90 -2.24
C GLN A 67 -21.47 -0.32 -2.08
N LYS A 68 -21.93 -1.48 -2.56
CA LYS A 68 -21.19 -2.75 -2.48
C LYS A 68 -19.78 -2.66 -3.10
N ALA A 69 -19.63 -1.94 -4.20
CA ALA A 69 -18.34 -1.73 -4.86
C ALA A 69 -17.35 -1.00 -3.95
N VAL A 70 -17.76 0.14 -3.38
CA VAL A 70 -16.93 0.94 -2.47
C VAL A 70 -16.60 0.14 -1.20
N ARG A 71 -17.60 -0.53 -0.61
CA ARG A 71 -17.40 -1.38 0.56
C ARG A 71 -16.38 -2.49 0.31
N ASN A 72 -16.47 -3.19 -0.82
CA ASN A 72 -15.56 -4.27 -1.15
C ASN A 72 -14.14 -3.74 -1.42
N ALA A 73 -14.02 -2.58 -2.09
CA ALA A 73 -12.73 -1.92 -2.29
C ALA A 73 -12.06 -1.54 -0.96
N ILE A 74 -12.84 -1.00 -0.01
CA ILE A 74 -12.35 -0.68 1.35
C ILE A 74 -11.83 -1.95 2.04
N LEU A 75 -12.60 -3.04 2.03
CA LEU A 75 -12.16 -4.31 2.63
C LEU A 75 -10.89 -4.86 1.96
N GLY A 76 -10.79 -4.74 0.64
CA GLY A 76 -9.61 -5.15 -0.11
C GLY A 76 -8.35 -4.39 0.24
N VAL A 77 -8.41 -3.05 0.22
CA VAL A 77 -7.25 -2.22 0.56
C VAL A 77 -6.85 -2.38 2.02
N SER A 78 -7.83 -2.52 2.93
CA SER A 78 -7.56 -2.81 4.34
C SER A 78 -6.88 -4.16 4.52
N TRP A 79 -7.36 -5.21 3.85
CA TRP A 79 -6.76 -6.54 3.95
C TRP A 79 -5.35 -6.58 3.34
N PHE A 80 -5.16 -5.96 2.17
CA PHE A 80 -3.86 -5.82 1.53
C PHE A 80 -2.85 -5.14 2.45
N TRP A 81 -3.21 -3.99 3.04
CA TRP A 81 -2.31 -3.29 3.95
C TRP A 81 -2.10 -4.01 5.28
N PHE A 82 -3.11 -4.73 5.78
CA PHE A 82 -2.96 -5.58 6.95
C PHE A 82 -1.88 -6.64 6.71
N VAL A 83 -2.02 -7.44 5.65
CA VAL A 83 -1.06 -8.48 5.29
C VAL A 83 0.31 -7.88 4.97
N GLY A 84 0.34 -6.82 4.15
CA GLY A 84 1.57 -6.14 3.77
C GLY A 84 2.35 -5.62 4.99
N THR A 85 1.67 -4.99 5.94
CA THR A 85 2.29 -4.46 7.16
C THR A 85 2.83 -5.59 8.05
N VAL A 86 2.06 -6.67 8.23
CA VAL A 86 2.50 -7.84 9.02
C VAL A 86 3.74 -8.46 8.38
N LEU A 87 3.73 -8.69 7.07
CA LEU A 87 4.89 -9.21 6.35
C LEU A 87 6.10 -8.30 6.51
N THR A 88 5.97 -7.00 6.22
CA THR A 88 7.11 -6.06 6.32
C THR A 88 7.63 -5.88 7.75
N SER A 89 6.78 -6.06 8.76
CA SER A 89 7.19 -5.98 10.17
C SER A 89 7.97 -7.22 10.62
N GLN A 90 7.58 -8.40 10.12
CA GLN A 90 8.18 -9.67 10.55
C GLN A 90 9.36 -10.14 9.68
N LEU A 91 9.42 -9.68 8.42
CA LEU A 91 10.49 -10.05 7.49
C LEU A 91 11.89 -9.75 8.04
N PRO A 92 12.18 -8.58 8.64
CA PRO A 92 13.49 -8.29 9.20
C PRO A 92 13.87 -9.26 10.34
N ALA A 93 12.94 -9.57 11.24
CA ALA A 93 13.18 -10.49 12.34
C ALA A 93 13.44 -11.93 11.85
N TYR A 94 12.69 -12.37 10.83
CA TYR A 94 12.90 -13.67 10.20
C TYR A 94 14.23 -13.73 9.43
N ALA A 95 14.60 -12.65 8.73
CA ALA A 95 15.84 -12.55 7.97
C ALA A 95 17.09 -12.64 8.85
N VAL A 96 17.07 -11.99 10.01
CA VAL A 96 18.18 -12.01 10.97
C VAL A 96 18.36 -13.40 11.59
N THR A 97 17.26 -14.12 11.85
CA THR A 97 17.29 -15.41 12.54
C THR A 97 17.51 -16.61 11.61
N ASN A 98 17.08 -16.54 10.34
CA ASN A 98 17.08 -17.69 9.43
C ASN A 98 17.86 -17.48 8.13
N LEU A 99 18.09 -16.24 7.67
CA LEU A 99 18.68 -15.96 6.35
C LEU A 99 20.03 -15.21 6.38
N GLY A 100 20.60 -14.94 7.57
CA GLY A 100 21.96 -14.40 7.70
C GLY A 100 22.10 -12.87 7.78
N GLY A 101 21.08 -12.16 8.28
CA GLY A 101 21.26 -10.86 8.94
C GLY A 101 21.70 -9.67 8.08
N GLU A 102 21.29 -9.58 6.81
CA GLU A 102 21.75 -8.50 5.92
C GLU A 102 20.64 -7.47 5.58
N PRO A 103 20.88 -6.16 5.77
CA PRO A 103 19.96 -5.07 5.40
C PRO A 103 19.45 -5.11 3.95
N THR A 104 20.22 -5.67 3.02
CA THR A 104 19.79 -5.82 1.62
C THR A 104 18.51 -6.64 1.47
N LEU A 105 18.23 -7.59 2.38
CA LEU A 105 17.02 -8.41 2.26
C LEU A 105 15.73 -7.60 2.48
N TYR A 106 15.79 -6.58 3.34
CA TYR A 106 14.68 -5.65 3.51
C TYR A 106 14.42 -4.85 2.23
N ILE A 107 15.47 -4.34 1.59
CA ILE A 107 15.37 -3.60 0.33
C ILE A 107 14.88 -4.53 -0.79
N PHE A 108 15.33 -5.77 -0.82
CA PHE A 108 14.86 -6.79 -1.75
C PHE A 108 13.37 -7.09 -1.55
N ALA A 109 12.91 -7.23 -0.31
CA ALA A 109 11.49 -7.40 -0.02
C ALA A 109 10.65 -6.19 -0.44
N LEU A 110 11.12 -4.96 -0.21
CA LEU A 110 10.47 -3.74 -0.70
C LEU A 110 10.43 -3.68 -2.23
N ALA A 111 11.47 -4.18 -2.91
CA ALA A 111 11.53 -4.26 -4.36
C ALA A 111 10.52 -5.28 -4.90
N LEU A 112 10.52 -6.49 -4.33
CA LEU A 112 9.57 -7.54 -4.71
C LEU A 112 8.12 -7.10 -4.44
N PHE A 113 7.86 -6.44 -3.33
CA PHE A 113 6.56 -5.85 -3.03
C PHE A 113 6.15 -4.81 -4.08
N SER A 114 7.07 -3.93 -4.49
CA SER A 114 6.81 -2.91 -5.52
C SER A 114 6.54 -3.53 -6.91
N VAL A 115 7.29 -4.57 -7.28
CA VAL A 115 7.06 -5.31 -8.55
C VAL A 115 5.73 -6.05 -8.49
N GLY A 116 5.44 -6.73 -7.38
CA GLY A 116 4.20 -7.47 -7.17
C GLY A 116 2.96 -6.58 -7.24
N THR A 117 2.99 -5.39 -6.62
CA THR A 117 1.88 -4.42 -6.73
C THR A 117 1.71 -3.92 -8.15
N GLY A 118 2.80 -3.62 -8.87
CA GLY A 118 2.75 -3.20 -10.28
C GLY A 118 2.15 -4.27 -11.19
N VAL A 119 2.63 -5.52 -11.09
CA VAL A 119 2.11 -6.66 -11.85
C VAL A 119 0.64 -6.92 -11.49
N GLY A 120 0.29 -6.84 -10.21
CA GLY A 120 -1.08 -6.97 -9.74
C GLY A 120 -2.02 -5.91 -10.34
N SER A 121 -1.58 -4.64 -10.40
CA SER A 121 -2.35 -3.56 -11.02
C SER A 121 -2.59 -3.79 -12.53
N LEU A 122 -1.57 -4.26 -13.25
CA LEU A 122 -1.69 -4.60 -14.68
C LEU A 122 -2.64 -5.80 -14.91
N LEU A 123 -2.56 -6.82 -14.06
CA LEU A 123 -3.48 -7.96 -14.09
C LEU A 123 -4.92 -7.52 -13.78
N CYS A 124 -5.10 -6.62 -12.81
CA CYS A 124 -6.40 -6.03 -12.52
C CYS A 124 -6.96 -5.27 -13.72
N GLU A 125 -6.14 -4.53 -14.47
CA GLU A 125 -6.56 -3.85 -15.69
C GLU A 125 -6.98 -4.84 -16.79
N GLN A 126 -6.17 -5.87 -17.03
CA GLN A 126 -6.44 -6.95 -18.00
C GLN A 126 -7.73 -7.71 -17.67
N LEU A 127 -7.92 -8.11 -16.41
CA LEU A 127 -9.07 -8.90 -15.96
C LEU A 127 -10.36 -8.07 -15.85
N SER A 128 -10.25 -6.76 -15.57
CA SER A 128 -11.41 -5.88 -15.38
C SER A 128 -12.10 -5.54 -16.72
N ALA A 129 -11.50 -5.79 -17.88
CA ALA A 129 -12.13 -5.59 -19.21
C ALA A 129 -12.88 -4.24 -19.37
N ARG A 130 -12.39 -3.17 -18.72
CA ARG A 130 -13.00 -1.81 -18.61
C ARG A 130 -14.29 -1.69 -17.78
N THR A 131 -14.72 -2.73 -17.08
CA THR A 131 -15.84 -2.71 -16.12
C THR A 131 -15.36 -3.15 -14.75
N VAL A 132 -15.53 -2.32 -13.72
CA VAL A 132 -15.11 -2.61 -12.34
C VAL A 132 -15.83 -3.87 -11.83
N GLU A 133 -15.24 -5.04 -12.06
CA GLU A 133 -15.79 -6.30 -11.57
C GLU A 133 -15.57 -6.41 -10.06
N ILE A 134 -16.68 -6.41 -9.35
CA ILE A 134 -16.78 -6.40 -7.88
C ILE A 134 -16.12 -7.64 -7.24
N GLY A 135 -15.86 -8.68 -8.04
CA GLY A 135 -15.27 -9.96 -7.63
C GLY A 135 -13.74 -9.98 -7.54
N LEU A 136 -13.02 -9.07 -8.21
CA LEU A 136 -11.55 -9.13 -8.26
C LEU A 136 -10.89 -8.88 -6.89
N VAL A 137 -11.48 -7.98 -6.11
CA VAL A 137 -10.94 -7.57 -4.80
C VAL A 137 -10.93 -8.71 -3.77
N PRO A 138 -12.06 -9.41 -3.50
CA PRO A 138 -12.04 -10.57 -2.61
C PRO A 138 -11.20 -11.72 -3.18
N LEU A 139 -11.14 -11.91 -4.50
CA LEU A 139 -10.29 -12.92 -5.12
C LEU A 139 -8.79 -12.67 -4.86
N GLY A 140 -8.35 -11.40 -4.93
CA GLY A 140 -6.99 -11.00 -4.53
C GLY A 140 -6.71 -11.27 -3.05
N ALA A 141 -7.67 -10.99 -2.16
CA ALA A 141 -7.54 -11.27 -0.72
C ALA A 141 -7.44 -12.78 -0.41
N PHE A 142 -8.21 -13.61 -1.14
CA PHE A 142 -8.09 -15.07 -1.08
C PHE A 142 -6.74 -15.55 -1.59
N GLY A 143 -6.25 -15.01 -2.72
CA GLY A 143 -4.92 -15.31 -3.26
C GLY A 143 -3.80 -15.01 -2.27
N MET A 144 -3.86 -13.86 -1.59
CA MET A 144 -2.88 -13.51 -0.53
C MET A 144 -2.91 -14.51 0.64
N THR A 145 -4.11 -14.92 1.05
CA THR A 145 -4.28 -15.88 2.16
C THR A 145 -3.77 -17.26 1.78
N ALA A 146 -4.11 -17.74 0.58
CA ALA A 146 -3.66 -19.03 0.06
C ALA A 146 -2.13 -19.07 -0.08
N PHE A 147 -1.51 -18.01 -0.60
CA PHE A 147 -0.07 -17.92 -0.72
C PHE A 147 0.65 -17.95 0.65
N LEU A 148 0.11 -17.24 1.64
CA LEU A 148 0.64 -17.30 3.02
C LEU A 148 0.55 -18.70 3.64
N LEU A 149 -0.54 -19.43 3.36
CA LEU A 149 -0.72 -20.81 3.82
C LEU A 149 0.24 -21.78 3.13
N ASP A 150 0.49 -21.58 1.83
CA ASP A 150 1.45 -22.36 1.04
C ASP A 150 2.90 -22.13 1.48
N LEU A 151 3.21 -20.92 1.99
CA LEU A 151 4.52 -20.61 2.54
C LEU A 151 4.84 -21.36 3.85
N ARG A 152 3.82 -21.87 4.55
CA ARG A 152 3.96 -22.56 5.84
C ARG A 152 4.80 -23.84 5.78
N PRO A 153 4.56 -24.79 4.85
CA PRO A 153 5.41 -25.98 4.71
C PRO A 153 6.87 -25.65 4.36
N ALA A 154 7.11 -24.64 3.50
CA ALA A 154 8.46 -24.19 3.17
C ALA A 154 9.21 -23.62 4.39
N ALA A 155 8.53 -22.85 5.24
CA ALA A 155 9.09 -22.33 6.48
C ALA A 155 9.33 -23.40 7.56
N SER A 156 8.56 -24.50 7.55
CA SER A 156 8.79 -25.63 8.47
C SER A 156 9.92 -26.57 8.04
N ALA A 157 10.26 -26.60 6.74
CA ALA A 157 11.39 -27.38 6.24
C ALA A 157 12.74 -26.78 6.67
N SER A 158 12.85 -25.45 6.75
CA SER A 158 14.08 -24.76 7.16
C SER A 158 14.43 -24.89 8.65
N SER A 159 13.48 -25.27 9.51
CA SER A 159 13.74 -25.51 10.95
C SER A 159 14.17 -26.94 11.27
N SER A 160 14.28 -27.81 10.26
CA SER A 160 14.61 -29.24 10.39
C SER A 160 16.05 -29.58 10.00
N THR A 161 16.87 -28.57 9.70
CA THR A 161 18.30 -28.69 9.34
C THR A 161 19.11 -27.80 10.27
#